data_AF-A0A6B0VKJ5-F1
#
_entry.id   AF-A0A6B0VKJ5-F1
#
_cell.length_a   1.000
_cell.length_b   1.000
_cell.length_c   1.000
_cell.angle_alpha   90.00
_cell.angle_beta   90.00
_cell.angle_gamma   90.00
#
_symmetry.space_group_name_H-M   'P 1'
#
loop_
_entity.id
_entity.type
_entity.pdbx_description
1 polymer ?
#
loop_
_entity_poly.entity_id
_entity_poly.type
_entity_poly.pdbx_seq_one_letter_code
_entity_poly.pdbx_strand_id
1 'polypeptide(L)'
;MGKTCLNCGKPLGSHTTLCHGCEADGVDPASITDVEETVLERLERYFIVSSTKCADCDDLHGTVTIDGESYTAADFGIESLEEWSLEMDAEEDWMRANRETVRAALPRLEDDWPRSVAAVRQHVL
;
A
#
# COMPACT_ATOMS: atom_id res chain seq x y z
N MET A 1 -0.40 22.73 11.54
CA MET A 1 -0.24 22.55 10.08
C MET A 1 -1.57 22.82 9.40
N GLY A 2 -1.60 23.60 8.32
CA GLY A 2 -2.80 23.75 7.48
C GLY A 2 -2.97 22.52 6.60
N LYS A 3 -4.21 22.08 6.40
CA LYS A 3 -4.51 20.94 5.51
C LYS A 3 -4.23 21.35 4.05
N THR A 4 -3.69 20.43 3.25
CA THR A 4 -3.37 20.60 1.82
C THR A 4 -4.29 19.74 0.96
N CYS A 5 -4.58 20.21 -0.25
CA CYS A 5 -5.45 19.55 -1.21
C CYS A 5 -4.88 18.19 -1.58
N LEU A 6 -5.69 17.14 -1.47
CA LEU A 6 -5.26 15.77 -1.75
C LEU A 6 -4.97 15.54 -3.24
N ASN A 7 -5.51 16.38 -4.15
CA ASN A 7 -5.22 16.31 -5.58
C ASN A 7 -3.94 17.05 -6.01
N CYS A 8 -3.71 18.26 -5.49
CA CYS A 8 -2.73 19.19 -6.06
C CYS A 8 -1.79 19.85 -5.05
N GLY A 9 -1.86 19.45 -3.78
CA GLY A 9 -0.96 19.93 -2.72
C GLY A 9 -1.15 21.40 -2.30
N LYS A 10 -2.04 22.16 -2.96
CA LYS A 10 -2.33 23.57 -2.61
C LYS A 10 -3.03 23.67 -1.24
N PRO A 11 -2.85 24.76 -0.48
CA PRO A 11 -3.54 24.95 0.79
C PRO A 11 -5.07 24.88 0.63
N LEU A 12 -5.74 24.13 1.52
CA LEU A 12 -7.19 23.91 1.45
C LEU A 12 -8.05 25.10 1.89
N GLY A 13 -7.46 26.09 2.57
CA GLY A 13 -8.27 27.12 3.24
C GLY A 13 -9.23 26.48 4.24
N SER A 14 -10.54 26.61 4.00
CA SER A 14 -11.62 26.02 4.81
C SER A 14 -12.09 24.62 4.35
N HIS A 15 -11.56 24.09 3.25
CA HIS A 15 -11.99 22.80 2.70
C HIS A 15 -11.28 21.62 3.40
N THR A 16 -11.87 20.43 3.32
CA THR A 16 -11.34 19.23 3.99
C THR A 16 -10.54 18.32 3.06
N THR A 17 -10.85 18.31 1.76
CA THR A 17 -10.39 17.27 0.83
C THR A 17 -9.78 17.85 -0.47
N LEU A 18 -10.49 18.74 -1.15
CA LEU A 18 -10.04 19.40 -2.39
C LEU A 18 -9.97 20.92 -2.23
N CYS A 19 -9.04 21.57 -2.93
CA CYS A 19 -9.05 23.02 -3.05
C CYS A 19 -10.11 23.47 -4.07
N HIS A 20 -10.56 24.72 -3.96
CA HIS A 20 -11.52 25.32 -4.88
C HIS A 20 -11.12 25.20 -6.36
N GLY A 21 -9.82 25.16 -6.68
CA GLY A 21 -9.35 24.95 -8.04
C GLY A 21 -9.73 23.56 -8.56
N CYS A 22 -9.44 22.51 -7.79
CA CYS A 22 -9.74 21.14 -8.20
C CYS A 22 -11.24 20.84 -8.17
N GLU A 23 -11.99 21.40 -7.21
CA GLU A 23 -13.46 21.31 -7.23
C GLU A 23 -14.04 21.98 -8.48
N ALA A 24 -13.54 23.16 -8.88
CA ALA A 24 -14.00 23.86 -10.07
C ALA A 24 -13.61 23.15 -11.38
N ASP A 25 -12.47 22.44 -11.39
CA ASP A 25 -12.02 21.62 -12.52
C ASP A 25 -12.79 20.28 -12.62
N GLY A 26 -13.77 20.04 -11.74
CA GLY A 26 -14.64 18.87 -11.78
C GLY A 26 -14.01 17.59 -11.24
N VAL A 27 -12.96 17.70 -10.43
CA VAL A 27 -12.33 16.55 -9.77
C VAL A 27 -13.29 16.00 -8.72
N ASP A 28 -13.63 14.72 -8.85
CA ASP A 28 -14.48 14.05 -7.88
C ASP A 28 -13.66 13.73 -6.62
N PRO A 29 -13.99 14.28 -5.43
CA PRO A 29 -13.27 13.96 -4.20
C PRO A 29 -13.33 12.46 -3.85
N ALA A 30 -14.39 11.74 -4.25
CA ALA A 30 -14.50 10.29 -4.04
C ALA A 30 -13.41 9.53 -4.80
N SER A 31 -13.10 9.95 -6.04
CA SER A 31 -12.04 9.36 -6.87
C SER A 31 -10.62 9.53 -6.31
N ILE A 32 -10.42 10.40 -5.33
CA ILE A 32 -9.11 10.59 -4.68
C ILE A 32 -9.02 9.78 -3.39
N THR A 33 -10.11 9.71 -2.62
CA THR A 33 -10.20 8.81 -1.47
C THR A 33 -10.14 7.34 -1.90
N ASP A 34 -10.72 6.99 -3.05
CA ASP A 34 -10.65 5.65 -3.63
C ASP A 34 -9.21 5.26 -4.02
N VAL A 35 -8.40 6.23 -4.48
CA VAL A 35 -6.99 5.98 -4.82
C VAL A 35 -6.15 5.71 -3.57
N GLU A 36 -6.40 6.42 -2.46
CA GLU A 36 -5.73 6.12 -1.20
C GLU A 36 -6.13 4.75 -0.63
N GLU A 37 -7.41 4.39 -0.67
CA GLU A 37 -7.89 3.08 -0.24
C GLU A 37 -7.29 1.96 -1.09
N THR A 38 -7.28 2.12 -2.41
CA THR A 38 -6.65 1.15 -3.34
C THR A 38 -5.14 0.99 -3.07
N VAL A 39 -4.44 2.06 -2.69
CA VAL A 39 -3.00 2.00 -2.36
C VAL A 39 -2.79 1.26 -1.04
N LEU A 40 -3.63 1.50 -0.03
CA LEU A 40 -3.55 0.81 1.25
C LEU A 40 -3.82 -0.69 1.10
N GLU A 41 -4.91 -1.06 0.43
CA GLU A 41 -5.25 -2.46 0.15
C GLU A 41 -4.14 -3.17 -0.62
N ARG A 42 -3.53 -2.49 -1.60
CA ARG A 42 -2.40 -3.04 -2.37
C ARG A 42 -1.16 -3.27 -1.50
N LEU A 43 -0.83 -2.32 -0.62
CA LEU A 43 0.29 -2.45 0.32
C LEU A 43 0.05 -3.55 1.35
N GLU A 44 -1.17 -3.65 1.90
CA GLU A 44 -1.57 -4.72 2.81
C GLU A 44 -1.47 -6.08 2.15
N ARG A 45 -1.96 -6.23 0.90
CA ARG A 45 -1.79 -7.45 0.11
C ARG A 45 -0.32 -7.80 -0.04
N TYR A 46 0.54 -6.85 -0.38
CA TYR A 46 1.99 -7.08 -0.47
C TYR A 46 2.57 -7.54 0.89
N PHE A 47 2.14 -6.98 2.02
CA PHE A 47 2.58 -7.40 3.35
C PHE A 47 2.15 -8.83 3.69
N ILE A 48 0.92 -9.20 3.32
CA ILE A 48 0.42 -10.56 3.50
C ILE A 48 1.23 -11.53 2.65
N VAL A 49 1.31 -11.28 1.34
CA VAL A 49 1.98 -12.18 0.41
C VAL A 49 3.46 -12.32 0.76
N SER A 50 4.15 -11.23 1.10
CA SER A 50 5.55 -11.29 1.51
C SER A 50 5.76 -12.13 2.78
N SER A 51 4.78 -12.14 3.69
CA SER A 51 4.81 -12.93 4.93
C SER A 51 4.46 -14.41 4.74
N THR A 52 4.05 -14.83 3.53
CA THR A 52 3.81 -16.26 3.22
C THR A 52 5.10 -17.04 2.95
N LYS A 53 6.22 -16.36 2.73
CA LYS A 53 7.53 -17.01 2.59
C LYS A 53 8.17 -17.23 3.96
N CYS A 54 8.54 -18.47 4.25
CA CYS A 54 9.18 -18.82 5.51
C CYS A 54 10.59 -18.20 5.58
N ALA A 55 10.87 -17.43 6.62
CA ALA A 55 12.18 -16.81 6.82
C ALA A 55 13.32 -17.81 7.10
N ASP A 56 12.98 -19.04 7.54
CA ASP A 56 13.97 -20.04 7.96
C ASP A 56 14.38 -21.01 6.84
N CYS A 57 13.43 -21.45 6.02
CA CYS A 57 13.68 -22.44 4.95
C CYS A 57 13.44 -21.90 3.54
N ASP A 58 13.01 -20.63 3.41
CA ASP A 58 12.78 -19.96 2.14
C ASP A 58 11.63 -20.55 1.29
N ASP A 59 10.82 -21.46 1.84
CA ASP A 59 9.66 -22.08 1.18
C ASP A 59 8.34 -21.32 1.42
N LEU A 60 7.38 -21.48 0.48
CA LEU A 60 6.02 -20.93 0.56
C LEU A 60 5.06 -21.83 1.34
N HIS A 61 5.19 -21.81 2.65
CA HIS A 61 4.22 -22.46 3.55
C HIS A 61 3.85 -21.59 4.74
N GLY A 62 4.25 -20.32 4.73
CA GLY A 62 3.85 -19.34 5.72
C GLY A 62 2.33 -19.14 5.66
N THR A 63 1.71 -19.17 6.82
CA THR A 63 0.31 -18.78 7.00
C THR A 63 0.29 -17.48 7.78
N VAL A 64 -0.46 -16.50 7.28
CA VAL A 64 -0.57 -15.17 7.88
C VAL A 64 -1.98 -15.02 8.39
N THR A 65 -2.16 -14.71 9.68
CA THR A 65 -3.49 -14.48 10.25
C THR A 65 -3.69 -13.00 10.52
N ILE A 66 -4.75 -12.41 9.95
CA ILE A 66 -5.18 -11.03 10.17
C ILE A 66 -6.65 -11.05 10.54
N ASP A 67 -7.02 -10.37 11.63
CA ASP A 67 -8.41 -10.28 12.09
C ASP A 67 -9.15 -11.62 12.23
N GLY A 68 -8.41 -12.70 12.46
CA GLY A 68 -8.94 -14.05 12.62
C GLY A 68 -9.13 -14.82 11.30
N GLU A 69 -8.83 -14.22 10.15
CA GLU A 69 -8.74 -14.88 8.86
C GLU A 69 -7.28 -15.27 8.56
N SER A 70 -7.09 -16.48 8.02
CA SER A 70 -5.76 -17.02 7.70
C SER A 70 -5.57 -17.09 6.20
N TYR A 71 -4.46 -16.54 5.73
CA TYR A 71 -4.10 -16.48 4.33
C TYR A 71 -2.81 -17.26 4.07
N THR A 72 -2.75 -17.85 2.88
CA THR A 72 -1.60 -18.54 2.29
C THR A 72 -1.29 -17.95 0.92
N ALA A 73 -0.14 -18.29 0.33
CA ALA A 73 0.20 -17.85 -1.03
C ALA A 73 -0.85 -18.27 -2.07
N ALA A 74 -1.44 -19.46 -1.89
CA ALA A 74 -2.45 -20.01 -2.80
C ALA A 74 -3.74 -19.16 -2.84
N ASP A 75 -4.10 -18.47 -1.75
CA ASP A 75 -5.27 -17.57 -1.71
C ASP A 75 -5.09 -16.36 -2.63
N PHE A 76 -3.85 -16.04 -3.00
CA PHE A 76 -3.49 -14.99 -3.96
C PHE A 76 -3.20 -15.53 -5.36
N GLY A 77 -3.42 -16.83 -5.60
CA GLY A 77 -3.13 -17.49 -6.87
C GLY A 77 -1.64 -17.74 -7.12
N ILE A 78 -0.82 -17.78 -6.05
CA ILE A 78 0.62 -18.02 -6.13
C ILE A 78 0.89 -19.47 -5.71
N GLU A 79 1.36 -20.31 -6.64
CA GLU A 79 1.57 -21.74 -6.42
C GLU A 79 3.06 -22.13 -6.32
N SER A 80 3.96 -21.19 -6.62
CA SER A 80 5.41 -21.43 -6.66
C SER A 80 6.24 -20.25 -6.16
N LEU A 81 7.48 -20.54 -5.74
CA LEU A 81 8.46 -19.52 -5.33
C LEU A 81 8.83 -18.56 -6.46
N GLU A 82 8.83 -19.05 -7.70
CA GLU A 82 9.10 -18.21 -8.88
C GLU A 82 7.98 -17.19 -9.09
N GLU A 83 6.72 -17.62 -9.02
CA GLU A 83 5.56 -16.73 -9.12
C GLU A 83 5.53 -15.72 -7.98
N TRP A 84 5.82 -16.17 -6.76
CA TRP A 84 5.93 -15.27 -5.61
C TRP A 84 6.99 -14.20 -5.83
N SER A 85 8.18 -14.58 -6.32
CA SER A 85 9.26 -13.63 -6.57
C SER A 85 8.87 -12.61 -7.64
N LEU A 86 8.21 -13.06 -8.71
CA LEU A 86 7.73 -12.19 -9.78
C LEU A 86 6.65 -11.22 -9.29
N GLU A 87 5.72 -11.68 -8.45
CA GLU A 87 4.72 -10.81 -7.81
C GLU A 87 5.40 -9.76 -6.92
N MET A 88 6.37 -10.17 -6.08
CA MET A 88 7.10 -9.23 -5.21
C MET A 88 7.88 -8.20 -6.02
N ASP A 89 8.60 -8.62 -7.07
CA ASP A 89 9.34 -7.71 -7.94
C ASP A 89 8.40 -6.71 -8.63
N ALA A 90 7.26 -7.18 -9.15
CA ALA A 90 6.27 -6.33 -9.82
C ALA A 90 5.65 -5.30 -8.86
N GLU A 91 5.32 -5.71 -7.64
CA GLU A 91 4.78 -4.82 -6.62
C GLU A 91 5.82 -3.80 -6.16
N GLU A 92 7.06 -4.21 -5.92
CA GLU A 92 8.15 -3.30 -5.55
C GLU A 92 8.47 -2.29 -6.67
N ASP A 93 8.46 -2.72 -7.92
CA ASP A 93 8.64 -1.83 -9.07
C ASP A 93 7.50 -0.83 -9.18
N TRP A 94 6.25 -1.25 -8.92
CA TRP A 94 5.13 -0.34 -8.83
C TRP A 94 5.32 0.67 -7.68
N MET A 95 5.77 0.24 -6.49
CA MET A 95 6.03 1.14 -5.36
C MET A 95 7.15 2.14 -5.68
N ARG A 96 8.21 1.70 -6.37
CA ARG A 96 9.31 2.57 -6.84
C ARG A 96 8.83 3.59 -7.88
N ALA A 97 7.87 3.22 -8.73
CA ALA A 97 7.25 4.15 -9.68
C ALA A 97 6.29 5.14 -8.99
N ASN A 98 5.70 4.77 -7.86
CA ASN A 98 4.68 5.55 -7.13
C ASN A 98 5.14 6.01 -5.74
N ARG A 99 6.43 6.33 -5.58
CA ARG A 99 7.07 6.59 -4.27
C ARG A 99 6.35 7.59 -3.39
N GLU A 100 5.89 8.71 -3.94
CA GLU A 100 5.24 9.76 -3.15
C GLU A 100 3.91 9.28 -2.57
N THR A 101 3.11 8.60 -3.38
CA THR A 101 1.83 8.01 -2.97
C THR A 101 2.04 6.93 -1.90
N VAL A 102 3.01 6.03 -2.10
CA VAL A 102 3.34 4.99 -1.11
C VAL A 102 3.82 5.62 0.19
N ARG A 103 4.73 6.61 0.15
CA ARG A 103 5.21 7.30 1.37
C ARG A 103 4.09 7.97 2.14
N ALA A 104 3.09 8.52 1.46
CA ALA A 104 1.92 9.14 2.10
C ALA A 104 1.01 8.11 2.76
N ALA A 105 0.89 6.91 2.18
CA ALA A 105 0.03 5.83 2.69
C ALA A 105 0.65 5.06 3.89
N LEU A 106 1.97 4.81 3.88
CA LEU A 106 2.66 3.98 4.87
C LEU A 106 2.38 4.31 6.35
N PRO A 107 2.28 5.58 6.79
CA PRO A 107 1.96 5.88 8.20
C PRO A 107 0.62 5.31 8.68
N ARG A 108 -0.34 5.08 7.79
CA ARG A 108 -1.65 4.50 8.15
C ARG A 108 -1.57 3.00 8.43
N LEU A 109 -0.54 2.33 7.94
CA LEU A 109 -0.29 0.90 8.13
C LEU A 109 0.75 0.64 9.24
N GLU A 110 1.35 1.67 9.81
CA GLU A 110 2.49 1.53 10.72
C GLU A 110 2.12 0.93 12.08
N ASP A 111 0.87 1.14 12.53
CA ASP A 111 0.36 0.57 13.78
C ASP A 111 0.18 -0.96 13.67
N ASP A 112 -0.35 -1.42 12.53
CA ASP A 112 -0.63 -2.85 12.30
C ASP A 112 0.58 -3.61 11.71
N TRP A 113 1.39 -2.92 10.89
CA TRP A 113 2.49 -3.50 10.13
C TRP A 113 3.84 -2.78 10.33
N PRO A 114 4.31 -2.54 11.56
CA PRO A 114 5.48 -1.71 11.82
C PRO A 114 6.76 -2.23 11.15
N ARG A 115 6.93 -3.57 11.09
CA ARG A 115 8.09 -4.20 10.46
C ARG A 115 8.04 -4.13 8.93
N SER A 116 6.89 -4.39 8.34
CA SER A 116 6.71 -4.35 6.89
C SER A 116 6.84 -2.92 6.35
N VAL A 117 6.27 -1.94 7.06
CA VAL A 117 6.45 -0.51 6.76
C VAL A 117 7.92 -0.11 6.83
N ALA A 118 8.65 -0.56 7.86
CA ALA A 118 10.08 -0.30 7.97
C ALA A 118 10.89 -0.92 6.82
N ALA A 119 10.55 -2.14 6.41
CA ALA A 119 11.20 -2.83 5.28
C ALA A 119 10.98 -2.07 3.96
N VAL A 120 9.75 -1.64 3.66
CA VAL A 120 9.46 -0.85 2.45
C VAL A 120 10.24 0.46 2.45
N ARG A 121 10.30 1.17 3.59
CA ARG A 121 11.07 2.42 3.71
C ARG A 121 12.57 2.23 3.49
N GLN A 122 13.14 1.07 3.81
CA GLN A 122 14.59 0.82 3.76
C GLN A 122 15.05 0.17 2.47
N HIS A 123 14.23 -0.70 1.89
CA HIS A 123 14.64 -1.59 0.80
C HIS A 123 13.96 -1.28 -0.54
N VAL A 124 12.80 -0.62 -0.52
CA VAL A 124 12.01 -0.35 -1.73
C VAL A 124 12.06 1.14 -2.13
N LEU A 125 11.86 2.04 -1.17
CA LEU A 125 11.70 3.50 -1.38
C LEU A 125 12.98 4.31 -1.24
#